data_AF-A0A7W1BKA7-F1
#
_entry.id   AF-A0A7W1BKA7-F1
#
_cell.length_a   1.000
_cell.length_b   1.000
_cell.length_c   1.000
_cell.angle_alpha   90.00
_cell.angle_beta   90.00
_cell.angle_gamma   90.00
#
_symmetry.space_group_name_H-M   'P 1'
#
loop_
_entity.id
_entity.type
_entity.pdbx_description
1 polymer ?
#
loop_
_entity_poly.entity_id
_entity_poly.type
_entity_poly.pdbx_seq_one_letter_code
_entity_poly.pdbx_strand_id
1 'polypeptide(L)' 'MDTGPEGWTMPVCDIDLRPGGEWHFVWRQADGSEMEMRGVRPTSN' A
#
# COMPACT_ATOMS: atom_id res chain seq x y z
N MET A 1 13.47 8.75 3.75
CA MET A 1 12.90 7.41 3.53
C MET A 1 12.10 7.48 2.24
N ASP A 2 12.78 7.34 1.10
CA ASP A 2 12.16 7.25 -0.22
C ASP A 2 11.71 5.81 -0.43
N THR A 3 10.40 5.58 -0.29
CA THR A 3 9.75 4.26 -0.40
C THR A 3 8.83 4.17 -1.61
N GLY A 4 8.97 5.12 -2.55
CA GLY A 4 8.22 5.21 -3.80
C GLY A 4 9.04 5.91 -4.90
N PRO A 5 8.43 6.17 -6.08
CA PRO A 5 9.03 6.99 -7.12
C PRO A 5 9.47 8.36 -6.58
N GLU A 6 10.42 9.01 -7.23
CA GLU A 6 10.96 10.30 -6.77
C GLU A 6 9.84 11.30 -6.38
N GLY A 7 9.87 11.79 -5.13
CA GLY A 7 8.86 12.69 -4.57
C GLY A 7 7.63 12.01 -3.95
N TRP A 8 7.57 10.68 -3.91
CA TRP A 8 6.54 9.91 -3.21
C TRP A 8 7.06 9.33 -1.89
N THR A 9 6.28 9.56 -0.84
CA THR A 9 6.46 8.93 0.47
C THR A 9 5.42 7.83 0.64
N MET A 10 5.77 6.72 1.28
CA MET A 10 4.82 5.62 1.56
C MET A 10 4.45 5.62 3.04
N PRO A 11 3.50 6.48 3.48
CA PRO A 11 3.13 6.57 4.90
C PRO A 11 2.46 5.29 5.45
N VAL A 12 1.85 4.47 4.59
CA VAL A 12 1.17 3.24 5.01
C VAL A 12 1.71 2.06 4.20
N CYS A 13 2.16 1.04 4.93
CA CYS A 13 2.60 -0.25 4.40
C CYS A 13 2.09 -1.33 5.35
N ASP A 14 0.90 -1.87 5.05
CA ASP A 14 0.28 -2.93 5.82
C ASP A 14 0.11 -4.17 4.94
N ILE A 15 0.62 -5.31 5.39
CA ILE A 15 0.62 -6.56 4.62
C ILE A 15 0.34 -7.72 5.57
N ASP A 16 -0.83 -8.35 5.45
CA ASP A 16 -1.12 -9.63 6.09
C ASP A 16 -0.80 -10.79 5.12
N LEU A 17 0.29 -11.50 5.42
CA LEU A 17 0.76 -12.65 4.64
C LEU A 17 0.06 -13.97 4.98
N ARG A 18 -1.17 -13.95 5.50
CA ARG A 18 -2.02 -15.15 5.68
C ARG A 18 -2.99 -15.38 4.52
N PRO A 19 -3.47 -16.62 4.28
CA PRO A 19 -4.58 -16.86 3.36
C PRO A 19 -5.80 -16.05 3.80
N GLY A 20 -6.39 -15.26 2.89
CA GLY A 20 -7.44 -14.29 3.24
C GLY A 20 -6.91 -12.96 3.82
N GLY A 21 -5.60 -12.83 3.98
CA GLY A 21 -4.95 -11.61 4.46
C GLY A 21 -5.09 -10.46 3.48
N GLU A 22 -5.30 -9.27 4.02
CA GLU A 22 -5.39 -8.02 3.28
C GLU A 22 -4.02 -7.36 3.16
N TRP A 23 -3.86 -6.53 2.14
CA TRP A 23 -2.71 -5.66 1.99
C TRP A 23 -3.18 -4.27 1.62
N HIS A 24 -2.47 -3.27 2.13
CA HIS A 24 -2.80 -1.87 1.98
C HIS A 24 -1.53 -1.03 1.90
N PHE A 25 -1.38 -0.34 0.78
CA PHE A 25 -0.32 0.61 0.54
C PHE A 25 -0.90 1.98 0.23
N VAL A 26 -0.33 3.01 0.85
CA VAL A 26 -0.64 4.41 0.52
C VAL A 26 0.66 5.10 0.18
N TRP A 27 0.68 5.76 -0.96
CA TRP A 27 1.72 6.70 -1.35
C TRP A 27 1.16 8.11 -1.37
N ARG A 28 1.98 9.06 -0.92
CA ARG A 28 1.64 10.48 -0.89
C ARG A 28 2.78 11.32 -1.44
N GLN A 29 2.44 12.23 -2.34
CA GLN A 29 3.34 13.25 -2.85
C GLN A 29 3.32 14.52 -2.00
N ALA A 30 4.36 15.33 -2.14
CA ALA A 30 4.47 16.63 -1.50
C ALA A 30 3.39 17.63 -1.96
N ASP A 31 2.82 17.46 -3.17
CA ASP A 31 1.72 18.29 -3.70
C ASP A 31 0.35 17.94 -3.10
N GLY A 32 0.27 16.88 -2.29
CA GLY A 32 -0.97 16.39 -1.68
C GLY A 32 -1.67 15.29 -2.48
N SER A 33 -1.14 14.88 -3.63
CA SER A 33 -1.65 13.74 -4.39
C SER A 33 -1.42 12.44 -3.61
N GLU A 34 -2.48 11.65 -3.46
CA GLU A 34 -2.47 10.37 -2.76
C GLU A 34 -2.85 9.23 -3.72
N MET A 35 -2.08 8.15 -3.67
CA MET A 35 -2.35 6.92 -4.41
C MET A 35 -2.51 5.80 -3.39
N GLU A 36 -3.68 5.16 -3.40
CA GLU A 36 -4.01 4.07 -2.49
C GLU A 36 -4.18 2.77 -3.29
N MET A 37 -3.57 1.70 -2.81
CA MET A 37 -3.76 0.36 -3.35
C MET A 37 -4.09 -0.60 -2.21
N ARG A 38 -5.28 -1.21 -2.28
CA ARG A 38 -5.75 -2.22 -1.34
C ARG A 38 -6.14 -3.49 -2.08
N GLY A 39 -5.92 -4.63 -1.46
CA GLY A 39 -6.42 -5.90 -1.96
C GLY A 39 -6.50 -6.95 -0.88
N VAL A 40 -7.31 -7.98 -1.14
CA VAL A 40 -7.44 -9.14 -0.28
C VAL A 40 -6.93 -10.35 -1.03
N ARG A 41 -6.09 -11.17 -0.40
CA ARG A 41 -5.69 -12.42 -1.02
C ARG A 41 -6.87 -13.38 -1.00
N PRO A 42 -7.34 -13.86 -2.17
CA PRO A 42 -8.44 -14.81 -2.19
C PRO A 42 -8.05 -16.07 -1.43
N THR A 43 -8.87 -16.43 -0.44
CA THR A 43 -8.87 -17.77 0.14
C THR A 43 -9.44 -18.70 -0.93
N SER A 44 -8.58 -19.50 -1.58
CA SER A 44 -9.05 -20.55 -2.48
C SER A 44 -10.01 -21.44 -1.69
N ASN A 45 -11.30 -21.41 -2.07
CA ASN A 45 -12.34 -22.28 -1.52
C ASN A 45 -12.20 -23.71 -2.07
#